data_AF-A0A7G8G5D2-F1
#
_entry.id   AF-A0A7G8G5D2-F1
#
_cell.length_a   1.000
_cell.length_b   1.000
_cell.length_c   1.000
_cell.angle_alpha   90.00
_cell.angle_beta   90.00
_cell.angle_gamma   90.00
#
_symmetry.space_group_name_H-M   'P 1'
#
loop_
_entity.id
_entity.type
_entity.pdbx_description
1 polymer ?
#
loop_
_entity_poly.entity_id
_entity_poly.type
_entity_poly.pdbx_seq_one_letter_code
_entity_poly.pdbx_strand_id
1 'polypeptide(L)' 'MFQCLLCKQTIERSTRTYWKHKGHLLCSTCKDNIEAEVGQSRQQKRPSS' A
#
# COMPACT_ATOMS: atom_id res chain seq x y z
N MET A 1 13.38 3.48 10.87
CA MET A 1 12.01 2.90 10.86
C MET A 1 11.03 3.88 10.26
N PHE A 2 10.07 3.40 9.47
CA PHE A 2 8.96 4.22 8.97
C PHE A 2 7.65 3.81 9.66
N GLN A 3 6.69 4.72 9.87
CA GLN A 3 5.40 4.41 10.53
C GLN A 3 4.20 4.59 9.61
N CYS A 4 3.33 3.58 9.56
CA CYS A 4 2.09 3.63 8.80
C CYS A 4 1.23 4.83 9.25
N LEU A 5 0.69 5.58 8.29
CA LEU A 5 -0.15 6.74 8.60
C LEU A 5 -1.50 6.36 9.24
N LEU A 6 -2.04 5.18 8.91
CA LEU A 6 -3.33 4.72 9.44
C LEU A 6 -3.20 4.00 10.79
N CYS A 7 -2.39 2.95 10.84
CA CYS A 7 -2.32 2.08 12.03
C CYS A 7 -1.12 2.37 12.95
N LYS A 8 -0.29 3.38 12.62
CA LYS A 8 0.94 3.75 13.35
C LYS A 8 1.97 2.63 13.51
N GLN A 9 1.77 1.49 12.84
CA GLN A 9 2.67 0.34 12.92
C GLN A 9 4.01 0.66 12.26
N THR A 10 5.08 0.18 12.89
CA THR A 10 6.44 0.25 12.35
C THR A 10 6.56 -0.65 11.12
N ILE A 11 7.00 -0.06 10.01
CA ILE A 11 7.25 -0.75 8.76
C ILE A 11 8.76 -0.97 8.63
N GLU A 12 9.18 -2.22 8.77
CA GLU A 12 10.54 -2.65 8.46
C GLU A 12 10.67 -2.89 6.95
N ARG A 13 11.05 -1.84 6.21
CA ARG A 13 11.32 -1.91 4.77
C ARG A 13 12.60 -1.17 4.43
N SER A 14 13.28 -1.63 3.39
CA SER A 14 14.44 -0.95 2.83
C SER A 14 14.05 0.46 2.36
N THR A 15 14.83 1.47 2.76
CA THR A 15 14.68 2.87 2.33
C THR A 15 14.52 3.02 0.82
N ARG A 16 15.21 2.22 0.00
CA ARG A 16 15.09 2.23 -1.47
C ARG A 16 13.65 2.07 -1.98
N THR A 17 12.87 1.18 -1.36
CA THR A 17 11.48 0.93 -1.75
C THR A 17 10.57 2.06 -1.28
N TYR A 18 10.87 2.66 -0.12
CA TYR A 18 10.17 3.84 0.39
C TYR A 18 10.21 5.03 -0.57
N TRP A 19 11.42 5.38 -1.05
CA TRP A 19 11.61 6.51 -1.96
C TRP A 19 10.95 6.28 -3.32
N LYS A 20 10.90 5.03 -3.81
CA LYS A 20 10.22 4.68 -5.07
C LYS A 20 8.72 4.99 -5.05
N HIS A 21 8.07 4.90 -3.89
CA HIS A 21 6.64 5.17 -3.73
C HIS A 21 6.32 6.60 -3.26
N LYS A 22 7.29 7.53 -3.33
CA LYS A 22 7.11 8.97 -3.01
C LYS A 22 6.46 9.24 -1.64
N GLY A 23 6.79 8.46 -0.61
CA GLY A 23 6.41 8.82 0.76
C GLY A 23 4.95 8.57 1.16
N HIS A 24 4.13 7.93 0.32
CA HIS A 24 2.84 7.40 0.77
C HIS A 24 3.06 6.16 1.63
N LEU A 25 3.23 6.39 2.93
CA LEU A 25 3.61 5.34 3.85
C LEU A 25 2.39 4.66 4.48
N LEU A 26 1.81 3.75 3.71
CA LEU A 26 0.84 2.78 4.20
C LEU A 26 1.54 1.44 4.36
N CYS A 27 1.28 0.73 5.46
CA CYS A 27 1.71 -0.66 5.55
C CYS A 27 0.98 -1.47 4.48
N SER A 28 1.51 -2.64 4.13
CA SER A 28 0.88 -3.50 3.12
C SER A 28 -0.59 -3.76 3.46
N THR A 29 -0.91 -4.01 4.72
CA THR A 29 -2.28 -4.23 5.19
C THR A 29 -3.20 -3.03 4.97
N CYS A 30 -2.81 -1.82 5.39
CA CYS A 30 -3.64 -0.63 5.19
C CYS A 30 -3.77 -0.28 3.72
N LYS A 31 -2.71 -0.49 2.93
CA LYS A 31 -2.75 -0.30 1.48
C LYS A 31 -3.73 -1.26 0.83
N ASP A 32 -3.65 -2.55 1.17
CA ASP A 32 -4.55 -3.60 0.66
C ASP A 32 -5.99 -3.31 1.05
N ASN A 33 -6.23 -2.86 2.29
CA ASN A 33 -7.58 -2.53 2.76
C ASN A 33 -8.17 -1.34 1.99
N ILE A 34 -7.38 -0.30 1.72
CA ILE A 34 -7.82 0.85 0.91
C ILE A 34 -8.02 0.43 -0.55
N GLU A 35 -7.15 -0.41 -1.10
CA GLU A 35 -7.31 -0.94 -2.45
C GLU A 35 -8.50 -1.91 -2.56
N ALA A 36 -8.87 -2.63 -1.50
CA ALA A 36 -10.06 -3.46 -1.45
C ALA A 36 -11.33 -2.60 -1.42
N GLU A 37 -11.34 -1.53 -0.62
CA GLU A 37 -12.46 -0.58 -0.51
C GLU A 37 -12.64 0.24 -1.79
N VAL A 38 -11.54 0.76 -2.37
CA VAL A 38 -11.55 1.55 -3.61
C VAL A 38 -11.68 0.67 -4.86
N GLY A 39 -11.20 -0.57 -4.79
CA GLY A 39 -11.12 -1.53 -5.88
C GLY A 39 -12.47 -2.10 -6.32
N GLN A 40 -13.51 -2.01 -5.49
CA GLN A 40 -14.88 -2.38 -5.91
C GLN A 40 -15.41 -1.52 -7.07
N SER A 41 -14.82 -0.35 -7.33
CA SER A 41 -15.17 0.48 -8.50
C SER A 41 -14.18 0.39 -9.68
N ARG A 42 -13.08 -0.36 -9.60
CA ARG A 42 -12.03 -0.31 -10.66
C ARG A 42 -11.36 -1.62 -11.05
N GLN A 43 -11.90 -2.78 -10.69
CA GLN A 43 -11.45 -4.05 -11.28
C GLN A 43 -12.06 -4.29 -12.68
N GLN A 44 -11.88 -3.33 -13.59
CA GLN A 44 -11.68 -3.62 -15.01
C GLN A 44 -10.18 -3.74 -15.27
N LYS A 45 -9.63 -4.95 -15.06
CA LYS A 45 -8.74 -5.60 -16.03
C LYS A 45 -8.30 -6.96 -15.48
N ARG A 46 -8.89 -7.99 -16.08
CA ARG A 46 -8.23 -9.27 -16.34
C ARG A 46 -6.81 -9.03 -16.88
N PRO A 47 -5.90 -9.95 -16.60
CA PRO A 47 -5.38 -10.72 -17.71
C PRO A 47 -5.80 -12.18 -17.57
N SER A 48 -6.33 -12.72 -18.67
CA SER A 48 -6.36 -14.15 -18.92
C SER A 48 -4.98 -14.75 -18.71
N SER A 49 -4.90 -15.87 -17.98
CA SER A 49 -4.50 -17.14 -18.58
C SER A 49 -4.85 -18.31 -17.66
#